data_AF-A0A2M6ZKZ8-F1
#
_entry.id   AF-A0A2M6ZKZ8-F1
#
_cell.length_a   1.000
_cell.length_b   1.000
_cell.length_c   1.000
_cell.angle_alpha   90.00
_cell.angle_beta   90.00
_cell.angle_gamma   90.00
#
_symmetry.space_group_name_H-M   'P 1'
#
loop_
_entity.id
_entity.type
_entity.pdbx_description
1 polymer ?
#
loop_
_entity_poly.entity_id
_entity_poly.type
_entity_poly.pdbx_seq_one_letter_code
_entity_poly.pdbx_strand_id
1 'polypeptide(L)'
;MRESYCGLCDDCQLGHPGFLETVSRLKGYLDQVRANVWRHCFPGPDGFSLPEFRQGLEWFLAHTECPGCKNGRGLEDCPIRVCALARGLEHCYQCPDLDPCDKYELLLVQFPDVKVNLRRRQLKFKAREYHRKLEGKKK
;
A
#
# COMPACT_ATOMS: atom_id res chain seq x y z
N MET A 1 -1.20 -4.22 -12.18
CA MET A 1 -1.57 -3.09 -11.29
C MET A 1 -1.93 -3.69 -9.94
N ARG A 2 -1.50 -3.09 -8.82
CA ARG A 2 -1.95 -3.52 -7.49
C ARG A 2 -3.41 -3.17 -7.33
N GLU A 3 -4.26 -4.16 -7.14
CA GLU A 3 -5.70 -3.90 -7.00
C GLU A 3 -6.21 -4.07 -5.58
N SER A 4 -7.03 -3.11 -5.14
CA SER A 4 -7.68 -3.16 -3.84
C SER A 4 -9.09 -2.58 -3.86
N TYR A 5 -9.91 -3.03 -2.92
CA TYR A 5 -11.26 -2.49 -2.72
C TYR A 5 -11.23 -1.08 -2.10
N CYS A 6 -10.40 -0.89 -1.08
CA CYS A 6 -10.27 0.37 -0.32
C CYS A 6 -9.34 1.40 -0.96
N GLY A 7 -8.62 1.06 -2.03
CA GLY A 7 -7.67 1.95 -2.68
C GLY A 7 -6.31 2.11 -1.97
N LEU A 8 -6.13 1.49 -0.80
CA LEU A 8 -4.89 1.63 0.00
C LEU A 8 -3.66 1.03 -0.71
N CYS A 9 -3.85 -0.02 -1.51
CA CYS A 9 -2.72 -0.62 -2.24
C CYS A 9 -2.10 0.33 -3.28
N ASP A 10 -2.81 1.40 -3.67
CA ASP A 10 -2.31 2.38 -4.62
C ASP A 10 -1.29 3.32 -3.98
N ASP A 11 -1.34 3.47 -2.65
CA ASP A 11 -0.43 4.32 -1.87
C ASP A 11 0.77 3.50 -1.31
N CYS A 12 0.84 2.20 -1.61
CA CYS A 12 1.85 1.28 -1.09
C CYS A 12 3.24 1.53 -1.69
N GLN A 13 4.24 1.73 -0.83
CA GLN A 13 5.62 2.06 -1.22
C GLN A 13 6.45 0.85 -1.69
N LEU A 14 5.95 -0.38 -1.53
CA LEU A 14 6.66 -1.57 -2.00
C LEU A 14 6.97 -1.39 -3.50
N GLY A 15 8.17 -1.67 -3.95
CA GLY A 15 8.54 -1.51 -5.36
C GLY A 15 8.49 -0.08 -5.92
N HIS A 16 8.21 0.95 -5.12
CA HIS A 16 8.24 2.34 -5.58
C HIS A 16 9.69 2.72 -5.95
N PRO A 17 9.94 3.36 -7.12
CA PRO A 17 11.30 3.62 -7.58
C PRO A 17 12.17 4.35 -6.56
N GLY A 18 11.64 5.41 -5.94
CA GLY A 18 12.37 6.17 -4.91
C GLY A 18 12.64 5.38 -3.63
N PHE A 19 11.77 4.43 -3.27
CA PHE A 19 12.01 3.53 -2.15
C PHE A 19 13.15 2.55 -2.48
N LEU A 20 13.10 1.91 -3.65
CA LEU A 20 14.13 0.97 -4.10
C LEU A 20 15.49 1.63 -4.29
N GLU A 21 15.52 2.84 -4.85
CA GLU A 21 16.75 3.64 -4.96
C GLU A 21 17.35 3.92 -3.58
N THR A 22 16.51 4.31 -2.62
CA THR A 22 16.95 4.58 -1.25
C THR A 22 17.52 3.32 -0.58
N VAL A 23 16.84 2.18 -0.72
CA VAL A 23 17.30 0.88 -0.19
C VAL A 23 18.63 0.48 -0.83
N SER A 24 18.76 0.61 -2.15
CA SER A 24 19.98 0.31 -2.89
C SER A 24 21.16 1.18 -2.45
N ARG A 25 20.94 2.50 -2.30
CA ARG A 25 21.95 3.44 -1.82
C ARG A 25 22.40 3.13 -0.40
N LEU A 26 21.48 2.84 0.50
CA LEU A 26 21.81 2.44 1.88
C LEU A 26 22.64 1.16 1.91
N LYS A 27 22.25 0.13 1.15
CA LYS A 27 23.04 -1.10 1.01
C LYS A 27 24.47 -0.79 0.55
N GLY A 28 24.62 0.06 -0.46
CA GLY A 28 25.93 0.50 -0.95
C GLY A 28 26.81 1.13 0.14
N TYR A 29 26.25 2.00 0.98
CA TYR A 29 26.99 2.56 2.12
C TYR A 29 27.38 1.49 3.16
N LEU A 30 26.49 0.55 3.48
CA LEU A 30 26.80 -0.52 4.42
C LEU A 30 27.91 -1.45 3.91
N ASP A 31 28.00 -1.66 2.60
CA ASP A 31 29.06 -2.44 1.97
C ASP A 31 30.42 -1.71 2.09
N GLN A 32 30.42 -0.38 2.00
CA GLN A 32 31.62 0.46 2.20
C GLN A 32 32.09 0.54 3.66
N VAL A 33 31.16 0.52 4.62
CA VAL A 33 31.52 0.51 6.05
C VAL A 33 32.41 -0.69 6.39
N ARG A 34 32.44 -1.77 5.57
CA ARG A 34 33.21 -3.00 5.85
C ARG A 34 33.01 -3.44 7.31
N ALA A 35 31.77 -3.45 7.76
CA ALA A 35 31.42 -3.56 9.17
C ALA A 35 31.98 -4.80 9.88
N ASN A 36 32.37 -5.83 9.12
CA ASN A 36 33.09 -7.00 9.62
C ASN A 36 34.45 -6.63 10.24
N VAL A 37 35.11 -5.59 9.70
CA VAL A 37 36.39 -5.04 10.19
C VAL A 37 36.17 -4.18 11.42
N TRP A 38 35.17 -3.29 11.38
CA TRP A 38 34.90 -2.32 12.44
C TRP A 38 33.91 -2.82 13.49
N ARG A 39 33.58 -4.11 13.50
CA ARG A 39 32.58 -4.70 14.41
C ARG A 39 32.87 -4.40 15.88
N HIS A 40 34.15 -4.29 16.23
CA HIS A 40 34.65 -3.94 17.55
C HIS A 40 34.50 -2.45 17.91
N CYS A 41 34.19 -1.58 16.94
CA CYS A 41 33.95 -0.15 17.11
C CYS A 41 32.46 0.17 17.30
N PHE A 42 31.56 -0.79 17.04
CA PHE A 42 30.14 -0.61 17.28
C PHE A 42 29.80 -1.03 18.71
N PRO A 43 28.75 -0.43 19.32
CA PRO A 43 28.17 -0.97 20.54
C PRO A 43 27.96 -2.49 20.39
N GLY A 44 28.15 -3.24 21.48
CA GLY A 44 27.86 -4.67 21.50
C GLY A 44 26.44 -4.97 21.00
N PRO A 45 26.10 -6.24 20.68
CA PRO A 45 24.85 -6.60 20.06
C PRO A 45 23.65 -6.43 21.01
N ASP A 46 23.28 -5.21 21.35
CA ASP A 46 22.05 -4.85 22.03
C ASP A 46 20.92 -4.90 20.99
N GLY A 47 20.49 -6.13 20.65
CA GLY A 47 19.31 -6.38 19.84
C GLY A 47 19.42 -6.03 18.35
N PHE A 48 20.61 -5.72 17.80
CA PHE A 48 20.78 -5.40 16.38
C PHE A 48 21.77 -6.34 15.67
N SER A 49 21.29 -7.01 14.62
CA SER A 49 22.08 -7.90 13.76
C SER A 49 22.30 -7.27 12.39
N LEU A 50 23.50 -6.77 12.14
CA LEU A 50 23.84 -6.18 10.83
C LEU A 50 23.74 -7.17 9.66
N PRO A 51 24.11 -8.46 9.79
CA PRO A 51 23.87 -9.45 8.75
C PRO A 51 22.38 -9.61 8.42
N GLU A 52 21.50 -9.70 9.43
CA GLU A 52 20.04 -9.78 9.22
C GLU A 52 19.52 -8.50 8.57
N PHE A 53 20.03 -7.34 8.98
CA PHE A 53 19.64 -6.07 8.37
C PHE A 53 19.97 -6.02 6.87
N ARG A 54 21.16 -6.48 6.45
CA ARG A 54 21.51 -6.58 5.02
C ARG A 54 20.58 -7.52 4.26
N GLN A 55 20.29 -8.69 4.83
CA GLN A 55 19.34 -9.63 4.24
C GLN A 55 17.96 -8.99 4.06
N GLY A 56 17.52 -8.16 5.02
CA GLY A 56 16.29 -7.37 4.90
C GLY A 56 16.31 -6.39 3.71
N LEU A 57 17.42 -5.67 3.50
CA LEU A 57 17.56 -4.78 2.34
C LEU A 57 17.53 -5.54 1.02
N GLU A 58 18.23 -6.67 0.92
CA GLU A 58 18.21 -7.54 -0.26
C GLU A 58 16.82 -8.10 -0.51
N TRP A 59 16.10 -8.48 0.56
CA TRP A 59 14.73 -8.95 0.47
C TRP A 59 13.81 -7.92 -0.18
N PHE A 60 13.88 -6.64 0.22
CA PHE A 60 13.07 -5.57 -0.38
C PHE A 60 13.41 -5.32 -1.86
N LEU A 61 14.68 -5.49 -2.26
CA LEU A 61 15.10 -5.34 -3.65
C LEU A 61 14.66 -6.53 -4.52
N ALA A 62 14.55 -7.73 -3.94
CA ALA A 62 14.11 -8.94 -4.64
C ALA A 62 12.58 -9.09 -4.69
N HIS A 63 11.84 -8.52 -3.73
CA HIS A 63 10.40 -8.70 -3.57
C HIS A 63 9.65 -7.37 -3.78
N THR A 64 9.72 -6.84 -5.00
CA THR A 64 9.14 -5.53 -5.33
C THR A 64 7.66 -5.60 -5.69
N GLU A 65 7.13 -6.81 -5.90
CA GLU A 65 5.79 -7.03 -6.41
C GLU A 65 4.80 -7.43 -5.31
N CYS A 66 3.58 -6.89 -5.42
CA CYS A 66 2.43 -7.37 -4.68
C CYS A 66 1.25 -7.34 -5.66
N PRO A 67 0.47 -8.41 -5.80
CA PRO A 67 -0.66 -8.42 -6.73
C PRO A 67 -1.90 -7.68 -6.17
N GLY A 68 -1.88 -7.29 -4.89
CA GLY A 68 -2.99 -6.58 -4.24
C GLY A 68 -4.05 -7.49 -3.63
N CYS A 69 -4.94 -6.93 -2.81
CA CYS A 69 -5.87 -7.72 -2.01
C CYS A 69 -7.00 -8.38 -2.81
N LYS A 70 -7.30 -7.88 -4.02
CA LYS A 70 -8.21 -8.55 -4.96
C LYS A 70 -7.63 -9.85 -5.52
N ASN A 71 -6.31 -10.00 -5.49
CA ASN A 71 -5.57 -11.15 -6.02
C ASN A 71 -5.02 -12.04 -4.89
N GLY A 72 -5.76 -12.20 -3.79
CA GLY A 72 -5.41 -13.13 -2.72
C GLY A 72 -4.28 -12.66 -1.79
N ARG A 73 -4.13 -11.35 -1.59
CA ARG A 73 -3.26 -10.77 -0.54
C ARG A 73 -4.08 -10.00 0.49
N GLY A 74 -3.42 -9.47 1.51
CA GLY A 74 -4.05 -8.72 2.60
C GLY A 74 -4.68 -9.63 3.66
N LEU A 75 -5.40 -9.03 4.59
CA LEU A 75 -6.04 -9.74 5.70
C LEU A 75 -7.11 -10.71 5.20
N GLU A 76 -7.11 -11.94 5.72
CA GLU A 76 -8.07 -13.00 5.38
C GLU A 76 -9.52 -12.56 5.64
N ASP A 77 -9.79 -12.04 6.83
CA ASP A 77 -11.12 -11.54 7.19
C ASP A 77 -11.19 -10.00 7.17
N CYS A 78 -10.71 -9.39 6.07
CA CYS A 78 -10.83 -7.95 5.88
C CYS A 78 -12.31 -7.52 5.77
N PRO A 79 -12.87 -6.74 6.72
CA PRO A 79 -14.29 -6.39 6.71
C PRO A 79 -14.68 -5.51 5.51
N ILE A 80 -13.71 -4.77 4.96
CA ILE A 80 -13.91 -3.96 3.76
C ILE A 80 -14.05 -4.86 2.53
N ARG A 81 -13.19 -5.88 2.38
CA ARG A 81 -13.23 -6.85 1.28
C ARG A 81 -14.53 -7.65 1.31
N VAL A 82 -14.88 -8.19 2.48
CA VAL A 82 -16.11 -8.97 2.66
C VAL A 82 -17.34 -8.14 2.29
N CYS A 83 -17.41 -6.89 2.76
CA CYS A 83 -18.50 -5.97 2.42
C CYS A 83 -18.56 -5.64 0.91
N ALA A 84 -17.43 -5.35 0.28
CA ALA A 84 -17.38 -5.02 -1.14
C ALA A 84 -17.84 -6.20 -2.01
N LEU A 85 -17.39 -7.42 -1.70
CA LEU A 85 -17.81 -8.64 -2.38
C LEU A 85 -19.31 -8.90 -2.19
N ALA A 86 -19.83 -8.82 -0.96
CA ALA A 86 -21.25 -9.02 -0.68
C ALA A 86 -22.16 -8.02 -1.40
N ARG A 87 -21.65 -6.81 -1.68
CA ARG A 87 -22.38 -5.75 -2.40
C ARG A 87 -22.11 -5.72 -3.90
N GLY A 88 -21.26 -6.59 -4.44
CA GLY A 88 -20.87 -6.58 -5.85
C GLY A 88 -20.13 -5.30 -6.28
N LEU A 89 -19.34 -4.71 -5.39
CA LEU A 89 -18.59 -3.49 -5.64
C LEU A 89 -17.16 -3.81 -6.08
N GLU A 90 -16.74 -3.26 -7.23
CA GLU A 90 -15.36 -3.35 -7.68
C GLU A 90 -14.44 -2.49 -6.81
N HIS A 91 -14.90 -1.31 -6.40
CA HIS A 91 -14.17 -0.46 -5.48
C HIS A 91 -15.12 0.23 -4.52
N CYS A 92 -14.65 0.46 -3.30
CA CYS A 92 -15.49 1.06 -2.29
C CYS A 92 -15.85 2.53 -2.58
N TYR A 93 -15.11 3.22 -3.45
CA TYR A 93 -15.51 4.56 -3.90
C TYR A 93 -16.81 4.57 -4.72
N GLN A 94 -17.25 3.41 -5.24
CA GLN A 94 -18.52 3.26 -5.94
C GLN A 94 -19.70 3.12 -4.96
N CYS A 95 -19.43 2.85 -3.67
CA CYS A 95 -20.44 2.65 -2.64
C CYS A 95 -21.21 3.96 -2.35
N PRO A 96 -22.55 3.99 -2.47
CA PRO A 96 -23.32 5.18 -2.10
C PRO A 96 -23.18 5.52 -0.61
N ASP A 97 -23.00 4.52 0.25
CA ASP A 97 -22.93 4.65 1.72
C ASP A 97 -21.49 4.81 2.22
N LEU A 98 -20.55 5.24 1.37
CA LEU A 98 -19.15 5.40 1.76
C LEU A 98 -18.97 6.42 2.91
N ASP A 99 -19.80 7.45 2.97
CA ASP A 99 -19.69 8.52 3.97
C ASP A 99 -19.92 8.02 5.41
N PRO A 100 -21.04 7.34 5.72
CA PRO A 100 -21.27 6.77 7.05
C PRO A 100 -20.48 5.46 7.32
N CYS A 101 -19.74 4.92 6.34
CA CYS A 101 -19.08 3.62 6.50
C CYS A 101 -17.99 3.65 7.58
N ASP A 102 -18.11 2.72 8.53
CA ASP A 102 -17.27 2.49 9.71
C ASP A 102 -16.16 1.45 9.48
N LYS A 103 -16.28 0.62 8.44
CA LYS A 103 -15.37 -0.52 8.17
C LYS A 103 -13.91 -0.14 7.96
N TYR A 104 -13.60 1.15 7.87
CA TYR A 104 -12.25 1.69 7.75
C TYR A 104 -11.57 1.98 9.08
N GLU A 105 -12.27 1.91 10.21
CA GLU A 105 -11.74 2.24 11.53
C GLU A 105 -10.43 1.49 11.84
N LEU A 106 -10.34 0.21 11.47
CA LEU A 106 -9.13 -0.60 11.62
C LEU A 106 -7.90 -0.04 10.87
N LEU A 107 -8.11 0.78 9.84
CA LEU A 107 -7.05 1.39 9.03
C LEU A 107 -6.71 2.80 9.50
N LEU A 108 -7.62 3.52 10.17
CA LEU A 108 -7.44 4.94 10.47
C LEU A 108 -6.26 5.24 11.40
N VAL A 109 -5.85 4.27 12.22
CA VAL A 109 -4.67 4.41 13.11
C VAL A 109 -3.38 4.58 12.32
N GLN A 110 -3.20 3.81 11.23
CA GLN A 110 -1.98 3.84 10.42
C GLN A 110 -2.13 4.67 9.13
N PHE A 111 -3.37 4.82 8.66
CA PHE A 111 -3.72 5.46 7.40
C PHE A 111 -4.88 6.46 7.61
N PRO A 112 -4.65 7.57 8.33
CA PRO A 112 -5.71 8.52 8.68
C PRO A 112 -6.40 9.12 7.46
N ASP A 113 -5.68 9.26 6.35
CA ASP A 113 -6.20 9.86 5.12
C ASP A 113 -6.97 8.89 4.20
N VAL A 114 -7.04 7.59 4.54
CA VAL A 114 -7.63 6.57 3.65
C VAL A 114 -9.08 6.90 3.27
N LYS A 115 -9.89 7.37 4.23
CA LYS A 115 -11.28 7.73 4.00
C LYS A 115 -11.39 9.01 3.16
N VAL A 116 -10.54 10.01 3.41
CA VAL A 116 -10.48 11.24 2.62
C VAL A 116 -10.11 10.94 1.17
N ASN A 117 -9.08 10.10 0.94
CA ASN A 117 -8.65 9.68 -0.38
C ASN A 117 -9.75 8.92 -1.13
N LEU A 118 -10.47 8.03 -0.45
CA LEU A 118 -11.62 7.33 -1.02
C LEU A 118 -12.76 8.27 -1.40
N ARG A 119 -13.07 9.27 -0.58
CA ARG A 119 -14.10 10.29 -0.90
C ARG A 119 -13.71 11.11 -2.11
N ARG A 120 -12.44 11.53 -2.23
CA ARG A 120 -11.92 12.20 -3.42
C ARG A 120 -12.08 11.33 -4.67
N ARG A 121 -11.79 10.04 -4.58
CA ARG A 121 -12.00 9.08 -5.70
C ARG A 121 -13.48 8.93 -6.05
N GLN A 122 -14.36 8.91 -5.05
CA GLN A 122 -15.80 8.83 -5.28
C GLN A 122 -16.33 10.05 -6.04
N LEU A 123 -15.87 11.25 -5.71
CA LEU A 123 -16.27 12.46 -6.44
C LEU A 123 -15.86 12.38 -7.91
N LYS A 124 -14.61 11.96 -8.19
CA LYS A 124 -14.12 11.74 -9.56
C LYS A 124 -14.94 10.67 -10.30
N PHE A 125 -15.29 9.58 -9.63
CA PHE A 125 -16.13 8.52 -10.19
C PHE A 125 -17.53 9.04 -10.55
N LYS A 126 -18.20 9.74 -9.62
CA LYS A 126 -19.53 10.33 -9.84
C LYS A 126 -19.53 11.34 -10.99
N ALA A 127 -18.50 12.17 -11.10
CA ALA A 127 -18.34 13.10 -12.21
C ALA A 127 -18.23 12.37 -13.56
N ARG A 128 -17.39 11.33 -13.65
CA ARG A 128 -17.25 10.50 -14.87
C ARG A 128 -18.56 9.84 -15.28
N GLU A 129 -19.28 9.26 -14.32
CA GLU A 129 -20.57 8.63 -14.57
C GLU A 129 -21.64 9.65 -15.02
N TYR A 130 -21.60 10.87 -14.48
CA TYR A 130 -22.47 11.95 -14.92
C TYR A 130 -22.19 12.35 -16.38
N HIS A 131 -20.92 12.55 -16.76
CA HIS A 131 -20.54 12.86 -18.15
C HIS A 131 -20.97 11.77 -19.13
N ARG A 132 -20.72 10.50 -18.79
CA ARG A 132 -21.13 9.34 -19.60
C ARG A 132 -22.65 9.31 -19.83
N LYS A 133 -23.44 9.64 -18.82
CA LYS A 133 -24.91 9.74 -18.96
C LYS A 133 -25.33 10.87 -19.90
N LEU A 134 -24.62 12.00 -19.90
CA LEU A 134 -24.90 13.10 -20.82
C LEU A 134 -24.57 12.74 -22.26
N GLU A 135 -23.44 12.07 -22.50
CA GLU A 135 -23.03 11.59 -23.82
C GLU A 135 -23.97 10.52 -24.37
N GLY A 136 -24.39 9.57 -23.52
CA GLY A 136 -25.35 8.53 -23.89
C GLY A 136 -26.75 9.05 -24.22
N LYS A 137 -27.14 10.21 -23.68
CA LYS A 137 -28.40 10.89 -24.02
C LYS A 137 -28.35 11.70 -25.32
N LYS A 138 -27.16 11.92 -25.89
CA LYS A 138 -26.98 12.62 -27.17
C LYS A 138 -26.98 11.67 -28.39
N LYS A 139 -27.01 10.36 -28.16
CA LYS A 139 -27.21 9.32 -29.18
C LYS A 139 -28.66 8.84 -29.16
#